data_AF-A0AAV2IR88-F1
#
_entry.id   AF-A0AAV2IR88-F1
#
_cell.length_a   1.000
_cell.length_b   1.000
_cell.length_c   1.000
_cell.angle_alpha   90.00
_cell.angle_beta   90.00
_cell.angle_gamma   90.00
#
_symmetry.space_group_name_H-M   'P 1'
#
loop_
_entity.id
_entity.type
_entity.pdbx_description
1 polymer ?
#
loop_
_entity_poly.entity_id
_entity_poly.type
_entity_poly.pdbx_seq_one_letter_code
_entity_poly.pdbx_strand_id
1 'polypeptide(L)' 'RLRSFVQYPLTAAKSAMLLAEDGFVYTGKGGERDDAVTCYFCCLQKLGWQTRDIVSDIHREMSPHC' A
#
# COMPACT_ATOMS: atom_id res chain seq x y z
N ARG A 1 -9.92 -6.43 -0.09
CA ARG A 1 -8.60 -5.78 -0.28
C ARG A 1 -7.43 -6.72 0.05
N LEU A 2 -7.35 -7.33 1.24
CA LEU A 2 -6.24 -8.21 1.65
C LEU A 2 -5.89 -9.35 0.67
N ARG A 3 -6.88 -9.95 0.00
CA ARG A 3 -6.65 -10.99 -1.02
C ARG A 3 -5.79 -10.55 -2.22
N SER A 4 -5.63 -9.24 -2.45
CA SER A 4 -4.72 -8.74 -3.50
C SER A 4 -3.25 -8.96 -3.16
N PHE A 5 -2.89 -9.11 -1.88
CA PHE A 5 -1.51 -9.15 -1.40
C PHE A 5 -0.88 -10.55 -1.45
N VAL A 6 -1.41 -11.49 -2.24
CA VAL A 6 -0.90 -12.87 -2.32
C VAL A 6 0.57 -12.91 -2.77
N GLN A 7 0.96 -12.00 -3.67
CA GLN A 7 2.33 -11.87 -4.17
C GLN A 7 3.06 -10.65 -3.56
N TYR A 8 2.56 -10.10 -2.46
CA TYR A 8 3.19 -8.97 -1.82
C TYR A 8 4.47 -9.41 -1.08
N PRO A 9 5.59 -8.66 -1.17
CA PRO A 9 6.85 -9.10 -0.60
C PRO A 9 6.79 -9.21 0.92
N LEU A 10 7.27 -10.34 1.46
CA LEU A 10 7.36 -10.56 2.91
C LEU A 10 8.34 -9.60 3.59
N THR A 11 9.30 -9.08 2.82
CA THR A 11 10.33 -8.13 3.26
C THR A 11 9.91 -6.66 3.11
N ALA A 12 8.69 -6.39 2.62
CA ALA A 12 8.23 -5.03 2.42
C ALA A 12 8.15 -4.27 3.75
N ALA A 13 8.39 -2.96 3.70
CA ALA A 13 8.45 -2.12 4.90
C ALA A 13 7.12 -1.98 5.65
N LYS A 14 6.00 -2.26 4.96
CA LYS A 14 4.63 -2.20 5.51
C LYS A 14 3.93 -3.52 5.33
N SER A 15 3.12 -3.90 6.32
CA SER A 15 2.36 -5.14 6.27
C SER A 15 1.18 -5.03 5.31
N ALA A 16 0.89 -6.14 4.62
CA ALA A 16 -0.28 -6.26 3.75
C ALA A 16 -1.60 -5.99 4.47
N MET A 17 -1.70 -6.41 5.75
CA MET A 17 -2.88 -6.20 6.58
C MET A 17 -3.13 -4.71 6.83
N LEU A 18 -2.11 -3.97 7.28
CA LEU A 18 -2.19 -2.54 7.55
C LEU A 18 -2.61 -1.75 6.30
N LEU A 19 -1.97 -2.04 5.16
CA LEU A 19 -2.29 -1.39 3.88
C LEU A 19 -3.74 -1.70 3.45
N ALA A 20 -4.18 -2.95 3.59
CA ALA A 20 -5.54 -3.34 3.25
C ALA A 20 -6.60 -2.72 4.17
N GLU A 21 -6.29 -2.52 5.45
CA GLU A 21 -7.16 -1.80 6.40
C GLU A 21 -7.33 -0.34 5.99
N ASP A 22 -6.24 0.32 5.57
CA ASP A 22 -6.22 1.72 5.15
C ASP A 22 -6.74 1.99 3.72
N GLY A 23 -7.39 1.01 3.11
CA GLY A 23 -8.07 1.18 1.81
C GLY A 23 -7.23 0.81 0.59
N PHE A 24 -5.98 0.36 0.77
CA PHE A 24 -5.10 -0.01 -0.33
C PHE A 24 -5.32 -1.44 -0.83
N VAL A 25 -5.07 -1.65 -2.12
CA VAL A 25 -4.92 -2.95 -2.77
C VAL A 25 -3.53 -3.05 -3.37
N TYR A 26 -2.94 -4.24 -3.34
CA TYR A 26 -1.66 -4.48 -4.00
C TYR A 26 -1.84 -4.48 -5.51
N THR A 27 -1.01 -3.70 -6.21
CA THR A 27 -1.02 -3.55 -7.68
C THR A 27 0.35 -3.83 -8.31
N GLY A 28 1.33 -4.25 -7.51
CA GLY A 28 2.64 -4.70 -7.96
C GLY A 28 2.60 -6.06 -8.69
N LYS A 29 3.74 -6.41 -9.30
CA LYS A 29 4.00 -7.61 -10.12
C LYS A 29 4.72 -8.73 -9.36
N GLY A 30 4.96 -8.58 -8.05
CA GLY A 30 5.50 -9.65 -7.21
C GLY A 30 7.02 -9.79 -7.15
N GLY A 31 7.77 -8.70 -7.35
CA GLY A 31 9.22 -8.67 -7.14
C GLY A 31 9.60 -8.33 -5.69
N GLU A 32 10.82 -8.68 -5.24
CA GLU A 32 11.28 -8.48 -3.85
C GLU A 32 11.19 -7.04 -3.32
N ARG A 33 11.18 -6.06 -4.22
CA ARG A 33 11.09 -4.62 -3.90
C ARG A 33 9.80 -3.98 -4.42
N ASP A 34 8.88 -4.79 -4.91
CA ASP A 34 7.62 -4.31 -5.47
C ASP A 34 6.57 -4.23 -4.36
N ASP A 35 6.48 -3.07 -3.74
CA ASP A 35 5.51 -2.75 -2.69
C ASP A 35 4.41 -1.80 -3.19
N ALA A 36 4.22 -1.75 -4.52
CA ALA A 36 3.26 -0.83 -5.13
C ALA A 36 1.82 -1.19 -4.75
N VAL A 37 1.13 -0.22 -4.15
CA VAL A 37 -0.27 -0.34 -3.77
C VAL A 37 -1.08 0.84 -4.27
N THR A 38 -2.35 0.61 -4.55
CA THR A 38 -3.28 1.63 -5.03
C THR A 38 -4.46 1.72 -4.09
N CYS A 39 -4.85 2.94 -3.69
CA CYS A 39 -6.07 3.12 -2.93
C CYS A 39 -7.28 2.75 -3.79
N TYR A 40 -8.17 1.93 -3.25
CA TYR A 40 -9.36 1.49 -3.97
C TYR A 40 -10.36 2.63 -4.29
N PHE A 41 -10.34 3.70 -3.50
CA PHE A 41 -11.32 4.79 -3.59
C PHE A 41 -10.82 5.94 -4.48
N CYS A 42 -9.65 6.51 -4.17
CA CYS A 42 -9.09 7.62 -4.94
C CYS A 42 -8.18 7.20 -6.10
N CYS A 43 -7.94 5.88 -6.26
CA CYS A 43 -7.08 5.32 -7.31
C CYS A 43 -5.61 5.80 -7.26
N LEU A 44 -5.19 6.47 -6.20
CA LEU A 44 -3.83 6.94 -6.05
C LEU A 44 -2.89 5.79 -5.71
N GLN A 45 -1.75 5.71 -6.40
CA GLN A 45 -0.74 4.68 -6.20
C GLN A 45 0.44 5.20 -5.37
N LYS A 46 0.92 4.36 -4.45
CA LYS A 46 2.14 4.58 -3.67
C LYS A 46 3.03 3.34 -3.74
N LEU A 47 4.33 3.58 -3.88
CA LEU A 47 5.42 2.60 -3.85
C LEU A 47 6.60 3.17 -3.05
N GLY A 48 7.56 2.33 -2.70
CA GLY A 48 8.75 2.71 -1.94
C GLY A 48 8.40 3.11 -0.52
N TRP A 49 7.60 2.29 0.17
CA TRP A 49 7.25 2.46 1.57
C TRP A 49 8.47 2.35 2.46
N GLN A 50 8.50 3.19 3.50
CA GLN A 50 9.54 3.18 4.53
C GLN A 50 8.98 2.69 5.86
N THR A 51 9.82 2.10 6.71
CA THR A 51 9.38 1.60 8.02
C THR A 51 8.76 2.69 8.89
N ARG A 52 9.21 3.94 8.75
CA ARG A 52 8.73 5.10 9.52
C ARG A 52 7.43 5.72 8.99
N ASP A 53 7.01 5.36 7.78
CA ASP A 53 5.82 5.93 7.16
C ASP A 53 4.57 5.62 8.00
N ILE A 54 3.63 6.55 8.12
CA ILE A 54 2.32 6.26 8.69
C ILE A 54 1.35 6.22 7.52
N VAL A 55 0.75 5.04 7.26
CA VAL A 55 -0.02 4.77 6.03
C VAL A 55 -1.15 5.77 5.86
N SER A 56 -1.95 5.99 6.91
CA SER A 56 -3.06 6.93 6.93
C SER A 56 -2.63 8.38 6.74
N ASP A 57 -1.52 8.80 7.35
CA ASP A 57 -1.02 10.17 7.20
C ASP A 57 -0.51 10.43 5.78
N ILE A 58 0.23 9.48 5.19
CA ILE A 58 0.67 9.59 3.79
C ILE A 58 -0.53 9.58 2.86
N HIS A 59 -1.50 8.70 3.08
CA HIS A 59 -2.69 8.64 2.24
C HIS A 59 -3.46 9.96 2.29
N ARG A 60 -3.66 10.54 3.48
CA ARG A 60 -4.31 11.84 3.66
C ARG A 60 -3.50 12.99 3.08
N GLU A 61 -2.16 12.95 3.14
CA GLU A 61 -1.31 13.96 2.51
C GLU A 61 -1.42 13.91 0.98
N MET A 62 -1.41 12.71 0.40
CA MET A 62 -1.50 12.52 -1.05
C MET A 62 -2.91 12.74 -1.60
N SER A 63 -3.96 12.42 -0.81
CA SER A 63 -5.35 12.62 -1.18
C SER A 63 -6.20 13.02 0.05
N PRO A 64 -6.23 14.31 0.40
CA PRO A 64 -6.93 14.82 1.59
C PRO A 64 -8.46 14.64 1.56
N HIS A 65 -9.01 14.35 0.38
CA HIS A 65 -10.44 14.21 0.13
C HIS A 65 -10.86 12.76 -0.14
N CYS A 66 -9.93 11.81 -0.01
CA CYS A 66 -10.22 10.39 -0.05
C CYS A 66 -10.75 9.88 1.28
#